data_AF-A0A1D2M0W2-F1
#
_entry.id   AF-A0A1D2M0W2-F1
#
_cell.length_a   1.000
_cell.length_b   1.000
_cell.length_c   1.000
_cell.angle_alpha   90.00
_cell.angle_beta   90.00
_cell.angle_gamma   90.00
#
_symmetry.space_group_name_H-M   'P 1'
#
loop_
_entity.id
_entity.type
_entity.pdbx_description
1 polymer ?
#
loop_
_entity_poly.entity_id
_entity_poly.type
_entity_poly.pdbx_seq_one_letter_code
_entity_poly.pdbx_strand_id
1 'polypeptide(L)'
;MLHWFFQSPVTSAAGQVGVSNECAGDWYSYCREVCYTIVSQNDICVGGVGLHVEVDESHVFKRKYNRGRLTAHEHVWIFGGICRETKEMFVQVVPDRSGATLWPIIQRKIAPGLNHNQ
;
A
#
# COMPACT_ATOMS: atom_id res chain seq x y z
N MET A 1 5.03 -16.20 -9.68
CA MET A 1 5.29 -14.76 -9.49
C MET A 1 4.66 -13.90 -10.59
N LEU A 2 4.94 -14.13 -11.87
CA LEU A 2 4.39 -13.33 -12.99
C LEU A 2 2.85 -13.27 -13.01
N HIS A 3 2.16 -14.40 -12.83
CA HIS A 3 0.69 -14.42 -12.78
C HIS A 3 0.10 -13.53 -11.67
N TRP A 4 0.73 -13.53 -10.49
CA TRP A 4 0.31 -12.67 -9.38
C TRP A 4 0.54 -11.19 -9.71
N PHE A 5 1.70 -10.86 -10.27
CA PHE A 5 2.04 -9.49 -10.66
C PHE A 5 1.07 -8.92 -11.70
N PHE A 6 0.73 -9.71 -12.73
CA PHE A 6 -0.26 -9.32 -13.75
C PHE A 6 -1.71 -9.56 -13.33
N GLN A 7 -1.96 -9.87 -12.06
CA GLN A 7 -3.30 -10.07 -11.48
C GLN A 7 -4.14 -11.12 -12.24
N SER A 8 -3.49 -12.15 -12.79
CA SER A 8 -4.19 -13.27 -13.40
C SER A 8 -5.06 -13.97 -12.35
N PRO A 9 -6.30 -14.39 -12.69
CA PRO A 9 -7.12 -15.17 -11.77
C PRO A 9 -6.39 -16.42 -11.29
N VAL A 10 -6.52 -16.75 -10.00
CA VAL A 10 -5.85 -17.90 -9.37
C VAL A 10 -6.13 -19.20 -10.12
N THR A 11 -7.37 -19.40 -10.59
CA THR A 11 -7.78 -20.58 -11.36
C THR A 11 -7.08 -20.67 -12.71
N SER A 12 -6.95 -19.55 -13.42
CA SER A 12 -6.22 -19.49 -14.68
C SER A 12 -4.72 -19.73 -14.47
N ALA A 13 -4.14 -19.13 -13.44
CA ALA A 13 -2.74 -19.32 -13.09
C ALA A 13 -2.44 -20.78 -12.71
N ALA A 14 -3.29 -21.39 -11.88
CA ALA A 14 -3.21 -22.79 -11.48
C ALA A 14 -3.21 -23.73 -12.69
N GLY A 15 -4.16 -23.52 -13.62
CA GLY A 15 -4.25 -24.31 -14.86
C GLY A 15 -3.05 -24.13 -15.79
N GLN A 16 -2.53 -22.91 -15.92
CA GLN A 16 -1.39 -22.63 -16.82
C GLN A 16 -0.06 -23.23 -16.32
N VAL A 17 0.14 -23.29 -15.01
CA VAL A 17 1.38 -23.82 -14.41
C VAL A 17 1.25 -25.24 -13.86
N GLY A 18 0.07 -25.86 -13.97
CA GLY A 18 -0.17 -27.26 -13.61
C GLY A 18 -0.19 -27.53 -12.10
N VAL A 19 -0.67 -26.59 -11.29
CA VAL A 19 -0.81 -26.75 -9.82
C VAL A 19 -2.27 -26.70 -9.39
N SER A 20 -2.56 -27.10 -8.15
CA SER A 20 -3.92 -26.99 -7.60
C SER A 20 -4.30 -25.52 -7.32
N ASN A 21 -5.60 -25.24 -7.27
CA ASN A 21 -6.09 -23.89 -6.95
C ASN A 21 -5.68 -23.45 -5.54
N GLU A 22 -5.61 -24.40 -4.60
CA GLU A 22 -5.16 -24.18 -3.23
C GLU A 22 -3.70 -23.75 -3.22
N CYS A 23 -2.82 -24.50 -3.90
CA CYS A 23 -1.39 -24.17 -4.01
C CYS A 23 -1.17 -22.80 -4.67
N ALA A 24 -1.89 -22.49 -5.75
CA ALA A 24 -1.82 -21.18 -6.39
C ALA A 24 -2.36 -20.07 -5.47
N GLY A 25 -3.41 -20.35 -4.70
CA GLY A 25 -3.97 -19.43 -3.70
C GLY A 25 -2.99 -19.11 -2.59
N ASP A 26 -2.35 -20.13 -2.03
CA ASP A 26 -1.31 -19.99 -1.00
C ASP A 26 -0.12 -19.18 -1.51
N TRP A 27 0.32 -19.46 -2.74
CA TRP A 27 1.38 -18.67 -3.38
C TRP A 27 0.99 -17.18 -3.53
N TYR A 28 -0.26 -16.90 -3.93
CA TYR A 28 -0.76 -15.53 -4.04
C TYR A 28 -0.83 -14.83 -2.67
N SER A 29 -1.17 -15.57 -1.61
CA SER A 29 -1.16 -15.07 -0.23
C SER A 29 0.25 -14.77 0.23
N TYR A 30 1.19 -15.68 -0.01
CA TYR A 30 2.60 -15.47 0.30
C TYR A 30 3.16 -14.21 -0.39
N CYS A 31 2.88 -14.00 -1.68
CA CYS A 31 3.30 -12.77 -2.36
C CYS A 31 2.73 -11.49 -1.69
N ARG A 32 1.47 -11.51 -1.24
CA ARG A 32 0.88 -10.37 -0.51
C ARG A 32 1.54 -10.17 0.86
N GLU A 33 1.84 -11.23 1.58
CA GLU A 33 2.51 -11.17 2.89
C GLU A 33 3.91 -10.60 2.78
N VAL A 34 4.67 -10.99 1.75
CA VAL A 34 5.99 -10.40 1.47
C VAL A 34 5.88 -8.90 1.23
N CYS A 35 4.94 -8.46 0.39
CA CYS A 35 4.69 -7.03 0.17
C CYS A 35 4.31 -6.29 1.45
N TYR A 36 3.40 -6.86 2.25
CA TYR A 36 3.01 -6.29 3.53
C TYR A 36 4.22 -6.16 4.48
N THR A 37 5.05 -7.21 4.56
CA THR A 37 6.24 -7.21 5.42
C THR A 37 7.21 -6.10 5.01
N ILE A 38 7.54 -6.00 3.72
CA ILE A 38 8.42 -4.96 3.19
C ILE A 38 7.88 -3.57 3.53
N VAL A 39 6.59 -3.33 3.29
CA VAL A 39 5.97 -2.02 3.54
C VAL A 39 5.89 -1.71 5.04
N SER A 40 5.51 -2.68 5.87
CA SER A 40 5.32 -2.50 7.31
C SER A 40 6.63 -2.23 8.06
N GLN A 41 7.74 -2.77 7.57
CA GLN A 41 9.08 -2.56 8.14
C GLN A 41 9.76 -1.30 7.59
N ASN A 42 9.19 -0.67 6.55
CA ASN A 42 9.78 0.49 5.90
C ASN A 42 9.44 1.79 6.67
N ASP A 43 10.22 2.07 7.72
CA ASP A 43 10.11 3.31 8.50
C ASP A 43 11.04 4.43 7.97
N ILE A 44 10.93 4.73 6.67
CA ILE A 44 11.74 5.77 6.04
C ILE A 44 11.06 7.14 6.11
N CYS A 45 11.90 8.18 6.14
CA CYS A 45 11.53 9.57 5.88
C CYS A 45 11.91 9.89 4.42
N VAL A 46 10.93 10.29 3.60
CA VAL A 46 11.10 10.51 2.16
C VAL A 46 11.23 11.98 1.81
N GLY A 47 11.82 12.28 0.66
CA GLY A 47 11.98 13.65 0.16
C GLY A 47 13.17 14.37 0.80
N GLY A 48 13.06 15.70 0.89
CA GLY A 48 14.13 16.57 1.36
C GLY A 48 14.34 17.76 0.42
N VAL A 49 15.44 18.49 0.61
CA VAL A 49 15.74 19.71 -0.14
C VAL A 49 15.84 19.43 -1.63
N GLY A 50 15.02 20.14 -2.42
CA GLY A 50 14.99 19.98 -3.88
C GLY A 50 14.29 18.70 -4.38
N LEU A 51 13.65 17.93 -3.49
CA LEU A 51 12.91 16.72 -3.84
C LEU A 51 11.40 16.93 -3.73
N HIS A 52 10.63 16.20 -4.55
CA HIS A 52 9.19 16.34 -4.62
C HIS A 52 8.51 15.07 -4.15
N VAL A 53 7.77 15.19 -3.04
CA VAL A 53 6.95 14.08 -2.51
C VAL A 53 5.50 14.29 -2.94
N GLU A 54 4.98 13.32 -3.67
CA GLU A 54 3.54 13.20 -3.92
C GLU A 54 2.90 12.42 -2.79
N VAL A 55 1.75 12.88 -2.31
CA VAL A 55 0.97 12.20 -1.27
C VAL A 55 -0.41 11.84 -1.81
N ASP A 56 -0.93 10.69 -1.39
CA ASP A 56 -2.25 10.21 -1.80
C ASP A 56 -3.01 9.53 -0.64
N GLU A 57 -4.33 9.62 -0.72
CA GLU A 57 -5.29 8.99 0.20
C GLU A 57 -6.12 7.96 -0.55
N SER A 58 -5.88 6.69 -0.27
CA SER A 58 -6.59 5.58 -0.89
C SER A 58 -7.59 4.96 0.08
N HIS A 59 -8.87 4.95 -0.28
CA HIS A 59 -9.92 4.26 0.47
C HIS A 59 -10.18 2.88 -0.14
N VAL A 60 -9.80 1.84 0.59
CA VAL A 60 -10.06 0.45 0.21
C VAL A 60 -11.38 0.02 0.84
N PHE A 61 -12.39 -0.15 -0.01
CA PHE A 61 -13.69 -0.69 0.37
C PHE A 61 -13.97 -1.97 -0.43
N LYS A 62 -14.79 -2.87 0.14
CA LYS A 62 -15.26 -4.04 -0.61
C LYS A 62 -16.45 -3.67 -1.51
N ARG A 63 -16.54 -4.35 -2.67
CA ARG A 63 -17.40 -4.04 -3.83
C ARG A 63 -18.86 -3.71 -3.49
N LYS A 64 -19.44 -2.84 -4.32
CA LYS A 64 -20.88 -2.51 -4.38
C LYS A 64 -21.73 -3.79 -4.50
N TYR A 65 -22.88 -3.83 -3.80
CA TYR A 65 -23.95 -4.85 -3.76
C TYR A 65 -24.02 -5.84 -2.56
N ASN A 66 -23.21 -5.73 -1.50
CA ASN A 66 -23.45 -6.32 -0.16
C ASN A 66 -24.08 -7.73 -0.10
N ARG A 67 -23.75 -8.65 -1.00
CA ARG A 67 -24.10 -10.07 -0.82
C ARG A 67 -23.11 -10.69 0.15
N GLY A 68 -23.50 -10.84 1.43
CA GLY A 68 -22.71 -11.45 2.52
C GLY A 68 -22.69 -10.64 3.82
N ARG A 69 -22.24 -11.26 4.93
CA ARG A 69 -22.19 -10.66 6.29
C ARG A 69 -21.11 -9.58 6.40
N LEU A 70 -21.52 -8.37 6.78
CA LEU A 70 -20.64 -7.22 7.10
C LEU A 70 -19.76 -7.53 8.32
N THR A 71 -18.46 -7.33 8.20
CA THR A 71 -17.54 -7.27 9.35
C THR A 71 -16.87 -5.91 9.37
N ALA A 72 -16.70 -5.30 10.55
CA ALA A 72 -16.16 -3.93 10.74
C ALA A 72 -14.74 -3.66 10.15
N HIS A 73 -14.12 -4.66 9.51
CA HIS A 73 -12.84 -4.60 8.81
C HIS A 73 -12.95 -4.16 7.33
N GLU A 74 -14.11 -3.68 6.87
CA GLU A 74 -14.45 -3.54 5.44
C GLU A 74 -14.16 -2.17 4.79
N HIS A 75 -13.65 -1.22 5.58
CA HIS A 75 -13.27 0.12 5.15
C HIS A 75 -11.91 0.48 5.73
N VAL A 76 -10.90 0.56 4.87
CA VAL A 76 -9.53 0.87 5.29
C VAL A 76 -9.07 2.13 4.56
N TRP A 77 -8.67 3.15 5.31
CA TRP A 77 -7.95 4.28 4.76
C TRP A 77 -6.46 3.98 4.75
N ILE A 78 -5.85 4.25 3.61
CA ILE A 78 -4.42 4.12 3.39
C ILE A 78 -3.92 5.49 2.99
N PHE A 79 -2.92 5.98 3.73
CA PHE A 79 -2.19 7.19 3.39
C PHE A 79 -0.77 6.83 3.00
N GLY A 80 -0.26 7.41 1.91
CA GLY A 80 1.10 7.15 1.47
C GLY A 80 1.69 8.33 0.75
N GLY A 81 3.00 8.26 0.53
CA GLY A 81 3.70 9.22 -0.28
C GLY A 81 4.91 8.61 -0.97
N ILE A 82 5.27 9.16 -2.12
CA ILE A 82 6.40 8.73 -2.95
C ILE A 82 7.22 9.95 -3.39
N CYS A 83 8.53 9.84 -3.24
CA CYS A 83 9.47 10.81 -3.80
C CYS A 83 9.63 10.56 -5.30
N ARG A 84 9.38 11.57 -6.14
CA ARG A 84 9.45 11.45 -7.60
C ARG A 84 10.84 11.04 -8.07
N GLU A 85 11.87 11.57 -7.43
CA GLU A 85 13.27 11.40 -7.83
C GLU A 85 13.86 10.09 -7.27
N THR A 86 13.71 9.82 -5.97
CA THR A 86 14.34 8.65 -5.32
C THR A 86 13.52 7.37 -5.44
N LYS A 87 12.22 7.48 -5.76
CA LYS A 87 11.24 6.38 -5.76
C LYS A 87 11.02 5.74 -4.39
N GLU A 88 11.59 6.32 -3.34
CA GLU A 88 11.30 5.94 -1.98
C GLU A 88 9.87 6.30 -1.62
N MET A 89 9.20 5.40 -0.90
CA MET A 89 7.80 5.55 -0.56
C MET A 89 7.49 5.05 0.85
N PHE A 90 6.47 5.62 1.46
CA PHE A 90 5.85 5.09 2.67
C PHE A 90 4.36 4.84 2.43
N VAL A 91 3.80 3.88 3.17
CA VAL A 91 2.37 3.58 3.18
C VAL A 91 1.97 3.27 4.61
N GLN A 92 0.86 3.86 5.07
CA GLN A 92 0.36 3.70 6.43
C GLN A 92 -1.16 3.54 6.40
N VAL A 93 -1.65 2.51 7.09
CA VAL A 93 -3.09 2.39 7.38
C VAL A 93 -3.45 3.42 8.44
N VAL A 94 -4.50 4.19 8.19
CA VAL A 94 -4.96 5.29 9.05
C VAL A 94 -6.46 5.12 9.38
N PRO A 95 -6.93 5.65 10.53
CA PRO A 95 -8.35 5.57 10.88
C PRO A 95 -9.24 6.41 9.96
N ASP A 96 -8.76 7.56 9.49
CA ASP A 96 -9.47 8.46 8.59
C ASP A 96 -8.50 9.37 7.82
N ARG A 97 -9.04 10.16 6.89
CA ARG A 97 -8.30 11.15 6.08
C ARG A 97 -8.31 12.57 6.65
N SER A 98 -8.62 12.73 7.94
CA SER A 98 -8.65 14.07 8.52
C SER A 98 -7.25 14.66 8.61
N GLY A 99 -7.14 15.99 8.51
CA GLY A 99 -5.86 16.66 8.71
C GLY A 99 -5.25 16.37 10.08
N ALA A 100 -6.06 16.13 11.11
CA ALA A 100 -5.59 15.74 12.45
C ALA A 100 -4.87 14.38 12.44
N THR A 101 -5.33 13.44 11.60
CA THR A 101 -4.70 12.13 11.41
C THR A 101 -3.47 12.22 10.50
N LEU A 102 -3.57 12.95 9.39
CA LEU A 102 -2.52 12.94 8.35
C LEU A 102 -1.34 13.86 8.66
N TRP A 103 -1.58 15.00 9.32
CA TRP A 103 -0.54 15.99 9.59
C TRP A 103 0.64 15.46 10.40
N PRO A 104 0.44 14.75 11.53
CA PRO A 104 1.55 14.16 12.28
C PRO A 104 2.34 13.13 11.46
N ILE A 105 1.66 12.41 10.54
CA ILE A 105 2.32 11.44 9.65
C ILE A 105 3.20 12.17 8.65
N ILE A 106 2.69 13.21 8.01
CA ILE A 106 3.45 14.06 7.07
C ILE A 106 4.71 14.60 7.75
N GLN A 107 4.58 15.18 8.95
CA GLN A 107 5.73 15.74 9.68
C GLN A 107 6.80 14.70 10.02
N ARG A 108 6.40 13.44 10.28
CA ARG A 108 7.34 12.35 10.58
C ARG A 108 7.96 11.73 9.32
N LYS A 109 7.17 11.60 8.25
CA LYS A 109 7.50 10.78 7.08
C LYS A 109 8.05 11.58 5.90
N ILE A 110 7.92 12.91 5.90
CA ILE A 110 8.36 13.75 4.80
C ILE A 110 9.40 14.74 5.32
N ALA A 111 10.60 14.68 4.76
CA ALA A 111 11.67 15.59 5.12
C ALA A 111 11.36 17.02 4.61
N PRO A 112 11.69 18.07 5.37
CA PRO A 112 11.47 19.45 4.94
C PRO A 112 12.16 19.77 3.61
N GLY A 113 11.44 20.46 2.72
CA GLY A 113 11.94 20.86 1.40
C GLY A 113 12.79 22.14 1.40
N LEU A 114 12.92 22.83 2.54
CA LEU A 114 13.63 24.09 2.67
C LEU A 114 14.78 23.95 3.67
N ASN A 115 15.96 24.47 3.30
CA ASN A 115 16.98 24.79 4.27
C ASN A 115 16.57 26.05 5.01
N HIS A 116 16.35 26.00 6.32
CA HIS A 116 16.06 27.18 7.14
C HIS A 116 17.25 28.15 7.31
N ASN A 117 18.31 28.03 6.49
CA ASN A 117 19.58 28.77 6.61
C ASN A 117 19.96 29.55 5.33
N GLN A 118 19.00 30.12 4.61
CA GLN A 118 19.27 31.14 3.58
C GLN A 118 18.37 32.36 3.77
#